data_AF-X0VEX7-F1
#
_entry.id   AF-X0VEX7-F1
#
_cell.length_a   1.000
_cell.length_b   1.000
_cell.length_c   1.000
_cell.angle_alpha   90.00
_cell.angle_beta   90.00
_cell.angle_gamma   90.00
#
_symmetry.space_group_name_H-M   'P 1'
#
loop_
_entity.id
_entity.type
_entity.pdbx_description
1 polymer ?
#
loop_
_entity_poly.entity_id
_entity_poly.type
_entity_poly.pdbx_seq_one_letter_code
_entity_poly.pdbx_strand_id
1 'polypeptide(L)'
;MILCVTGLIAILCISAEYPLLPLVLAMIVLGAGLGIGLVAANTEAMNLLPKEVRGVGMGVFFTFGFLGRAVGVVATSTILTLSSKIALQAQLVEYQIKTHIPMHELYKIASGALPLSWLSDIVPISHSNQYYQIIFNSFLSALFNVNLIYFILVVVTSVFVIWLHYRQRK
;
A
#
# COMPACT_ATOMS: atom_id res chain seq x y z
N MET A 1 -8.72 5.84 -15.16
CA MET A 1 -10.07 5.76 -14.57
C MET A 1 -10.65 4.35 -14.63
N ILE A 2 -10.72 3.71 -15.81
CA ILE A 2 -11.29 2.35 -15.98
C ILE A 2 -10.58 1.29 -15.12
N LEU A 3 -9.24 1.32 -15.03
CA LEU A 3 -8.44 0.43 -14.16
C LEU A 3 -8.69 0.62 -12.66
N CYS A 4 -9.01 1.83 -12.21
CA CYS A 4 -9.37 2.09 -10.80
C CYS A 4 -10.77 1.57 -10.49
N VAL A 5 -11.70 1.68 -11.45
CA VAL A 5 -13.06 1.19 -11.33
C VAL A 5 -13.10 -0.34 -11.33
N THR A 6 -12.31 -1.01 -12.19
CA THR A 6 -12.21 -2.48 -12.19
C THR A 6 -11.52 -3.02 -10.95
N GLY A 7 -10.49 -2.32 -10.42
CA GLY A 7 -9.88 -2.65 -9.13
C GLY A 7 -10.84 -2.46 -7.95
N LEU A 8 -11.65 -1.39 -7.95
CA LEU A 8 -12.69 -1.16 -6.94
C LEU A 8 -13.75 -2.25 -6.95
N ILE A 9 -14.23 -2.63 -8.14
CA ILE A 9 -15.24 -3.68 -8.32
C ILE A 9 -14.68 -5.04 -7.88
N ALA A 10 -13.42 -5.35 -8.22
CA ALA A 10 -12.77 -6.58 -7.77
C ALA A 10 -12.65 -6.66 -6.23
N ILE A 11 -12.32 -5.54 -5.56
CA ILE A 11 -12.22 -5.49 -4.09
C ILE A 11 -13.60 -5.62 -3.43
N LEU A 12 -14.64 -4.97 -3.98
CA LEU A 12 -16.02 -5.03 -3.48
C LEU A 12 -16.66 -6.42 -3.62
N CYS A 13 -16.24 -7.22 -4.61
CA CYS A 13 -16.75 -8.57 -4.82
C CYS A 13 -16.12 -9.64 -3.92
N ILE A 14 -15.02 -9.36 -3.22
CA ILE A 14 -14.21 -10.40 -2.53
C ILE A 14 -14.63 -10.65 -1.07
N SER A 15 -15.40 -9.79 -0.40
CA SER A 15 -15.75 -10.04 1.01
C SER A 15 -17.03 -9.32 1.45
N ALA A 16 -18.10 -10.08 1.71
CA ALA A 16 -19.34 -9.57 2.30
C ALA A 16 -19.27 -9.36 3.82
N GLU A 17 -18.21 -9.84 4.50
CA GLU A 17 -18.14 -9.92 5.96
C GLU A 17 -17.26 -8.85 6.64
N TYR A 18 -16.42 -8.13 5.88
CA TYR A 18 -15.59 -7.03 6.40
C TYR A 18 -16.07 -5.68 5.87
N PRO A 19 -16.04 -4.59 6.67
CA PRO A 19 -16.40 -3.27 6.20
C PRO A 19 -15.34 -2.78 5.20
N LEU A 20 -15.53 -3.15 3.92
CA LEU A 20 -14.69 -2.75 2.78
C LEU A 20 -14.88 -1.28 2.40
N LEU A 21 -15.99 -0.67 2.83
CA LEU A 21 -16.32 0.72 2.54
C LEU A 21 -15.22 1.70 3.01
N PRO A 22 -14.70 1.63 4.25
CA PRO A 22 -13.52 2.40 4.69
C PRO A 22 -12.30 2.26 3.77
N LEU A 23 -11.98 1.03 3.33
CA LEU A 23 -10.84 0.78 2.45
C LEU A 23 -11.06 1.44 1.08
N VAL A 24 -12.25 1.29 0.51
CA VAL A 24 -12.64 1.90 -0.77
C VAL A 24 -12.59 3.43 -0.69
N LEU A 25 -13.13 4.02 0.38
CA LEU A 25 -13.08 5.47 0.60
C LEU A 25 -11.63 5.95 0.73
N ALA A 26 -10.77 5.23 1.45
CA ALA A 26 -9.35 5.55 1.55
C ALA A 26 -8.66 5.51 0.18
N MET A 27 -8.96 4.49 -0.65
CA MET A 27 -8.40 4.39 -2.01
C MET A 27 -8.87 5.52 -2.94
N ILE A 28 -10.13 5.95 -2.83
CA ILE A 28 -10.67 7.08 -3.60
C ILE A 28 -9.96 8.38 -3.19
N VAL A 29 -9.85 8.66 -1.89
CA VAL A 29 -9.18 9.86 -1.39
C VAL A 29 -7.71 9.87 -1.80
N LEU A 30 -7.02 8.73 -1.68
CA LEU A 30 -5.64 8.58 -2.11
C LEU A 30 -5.48 8.84 -3.62
N GLY A 31 -6.35 8.24 -4.44
CA GLY A 31 -6.35 8.41 -5.90
C GLY A 31 -6.62 9.85 -6.33
N ALA A 32 -7.59 10.52 -5.69
CA ALA A 32 -7.90 11.93 -5.95
C ALA A 32 -6.74 12.85 -5.55
N GLY A 33 -6.15 12.64 -4.38
CA GLY A 33 -5.00 13.41 -3.90
C GLY A 33 -3.78 13.28 -4.83
N LEU A 34 -3.47 12.05 -5.26
CA LEU A 34 -2.42 11.80 -6.25
C LEU A 34 -2.71 12.47 -7.60
N GLY A 35 -3.95 12.39 -8.09
CA GLY A 35 -4.34 13.01 -9.35
C GLY A 35 -4.16 14.52 -9.36
N ILE A 36 -4.66 15.20 -8.31
CA ILE A 36 -4.60 16.66 -8.20
C ILE A 36 -3.13 17.11 -8.01
N GLY A 37 -2.40 16.48 -7.09
CA GLY A 37 -1.02 16.85 -6.79
C GLY A 37 -0.05 16.62 -7.96
N LEU A 38 -0.16 15.48 -8.63
CA LEU A 38 0.74 15.12 -9.73
C LEU A 38 0.54 16.04 -10.94
N VAL A 39 -0.70 16.38 -11.29
CA VAL A 39 -1.01 17.27 -12.42
C VAL A 39 -0.50 18.69 -12.14
N ALA A 40 -0.72 19.21 -10.94
CA ALA A 40 -0.23 20.54 -10.55
C ALA A 40 1.31 20.58 -10.55
N ALA A 41 1.96 19.59 -9.92
CA ALA A 41 3.42 19.52 -9.86
C ALA A 41 4.07 19.39 -11.25
N ASN A 42 3.49 18.57 -12.13
CA ASN A 42 3.97 18.44 -13.50
C ASN A 42 3.81 19.75 -14.28
N THR A 43 2.66 20.42 -14.15
CA THR A 43 2.39 21.69 -14.84
C THR A 43 3.38 22.77 -14.41
N GLU A 44 3.62 22.91 -13.10
CA GLU A 44 4.56 23.88 -12.56
C GLU A 44 6.00 23.58 -12.97
N ALA A 45 6.43 22.31 -12.87
CA ALA A 45 7.75 21.89 -13.29
C ALA A 45 8.02 22.22 -14.77
N MET A 46 7.02 22.08 -15.64
CA MET A 46 7.15 22.39 -17.07
C MET A 46 7.11 23.89 -17.37
N ASN A 47 6.45 24.69 -16.53
CA ASN A 47 6.43 26.15 -16.67
C ASN A 47 7.78 26.79 -16.32
N LEU A 48 8.59 26.15 -15.47
CA LEU A 48 9.93 26.62 -15.10
C LEU A 48 11.00 26.37 -16.19
N LEU A 49 10.71 25.53 -17.17
CA LEU A 49 11.66 25.15 -18.22
C LEU A 49 11.49 26.01 -19.49
N PRO A 50 12.60 26.42 -20.15
CA PRO A 50 12.57 27.01 -21.47
C PRO A 50 11.88 26.10 -22.50
N LYS A 51 11.20 26.69 -23.49
CA LYS A 51 10.37 25.94 -24.45
C LYS A 51 11.20 24.94 -25.27
N GLU A 52 12.46 25.25 -25.51
CA GLU A 52 13.40 24.48 -26.33
C GLU A 52 13.81 23.17 -25.65
N VAL A 53 13.80 23.12 -24.31
CA VAL A 53 14.24 21.95 -23.52
C VAL A 53 13.09 21.27 -22.77
N ARG A 54 11.86 21.78 -22.88
CA ARG A 54 10.68 21.25 -22.18
C ARG A 54 10.43 19.76 -22.50
N GLY A 55 10.69 19.33 -23.73
CA GLY A 55 10.57 17.90 -24.11
C GLY A 55 11.54 17.00 -23.35
N VAL A 56 12.81 17.41 -23.23
CA VAL A 56 13.83 16.69 -22.46
C VAL A 56 13.49 16.71 -20.97
N GLY A 57 13.07 17.86 -20.44
CA GLY A 57 12.67 18.01 -19.05
C GLY A 57 11.47 17.15 -18.65
N MET A 58 10.46 17.01 -19.51
CA MET A 58 9.36 16.05 -19.30
C MET A 58 9.89 14.62 -19.20
N GLY A 59 10.79 14.22 -20.10
CA GLY A 59 11.39 12.89 -20.08
C GLY A 59 12.07 12.60 -18.74
N VAL A 60 12.93 13.52 -18.29
CA VAL A 60 13.63 13.42 -17.00
C VAL A 60 12.63 13.35 -15.83
N PHE A 61 11.62 14.23 -15.80
CA PHE A 61 10.60 14.24 -14.75
C PHE A 61 9.86 12.91 -14.64
N PHE A 62 9.40 12.34 -15.76
CA PHE A 62 8.71 11.06 -15.75
C PHE A 62 9.64 9.90 -15.39
N THR A 63 10.89 9.88 -15.85
CA THR A 63 11.85 8.85 -15.47
C THR A 63 12.10 8.82 -13.96
N PHE A 64 12.33 9.98 -13.34
CA PHE A 64 12.45 10.06 -11.88
C PHE A 64 11.14 9.71 -11.17
N GLY A 65 9.99 10.09 -11.73
CA GLY A 65 8.68 9.68 -11.23
C GLY A 65 8.48 8.17 -11.23
N PHE A 66 8.87 7.47 -12.31
CA PHE A 66 8.82 6.02 -12.38
C PHE A 66 9.80 5.35 -11.42
N LEU A 67 11.02 5.86 -11.31
CA LEU A 67 12.00 5.38 -10.35
C LEU A 67 11.47 5.49 -8.91
N GLY A 68 10.93 6.65 -8.54
CA GLY A 68 10.32 6.86 -7.22
C GLY A 68 9.16 5.90 -6.95
N ARG A 69 8.30 5.64 -7.95
CA ARG A 69 7.23 4.65 -7.83
C ARG A 69 7.76 3.23 -7.62
N ALA A 70 8.78 2.82 -8.38
CA ALA A 70 9.39 1.50 -8.22
C ALA A 70 9.98 1.32 -6.82
N VAL A 71 10.72 2.31 -6.33
CA VAL A 71 11.27 2.31 -4.96
C VAL A 71 10.13 2.26 -3.93
N GLY A 72 9.06 3.04 -4.12
CA GLY A 72 7.90 3.06 -3.25
C GLY A 72 7.17 1.71 -3.17
N VAL A 73 7.00 1.03 -4.30
CA VAL A 73 6.40 -0.32 -4.36
C VAL A 73 7.27 -1.33 -3.59
N VAL A 74 8.59 -1.32 -3.82
CA VAL A 74 9.52 -2.22 -3.13
C VAL A 74 9.51 -1.98 -1.62
N ALA A 75 9.60 -0.71 -1.19
CA ALA A 75 9.55 -0.34 0.22
C ALA A 75 8.22 -0.78 0.87
N THR A 76 7.10 -0.51 0.21
CA THR A 76 5.77 -0.89 0.69
C THR A 76 5.63 -2.40 0.83
N SER A 77 6.02 -3.16 -0.19
CA SER A 77 5.98 -4.63 -0.16
C SER A 77 6.87 -5.20 0.92
N THR A 78 8.06 -4.62 1.13
CA THR A 78 8.99 -5.03 2.19
C THR A 78 8.40 -4.80 3.57
N ILE A 79 7.86 -3.60 3.83
CA ILE A 79 7.23 -3.24 5.10
C ILE A 79 6.01 -4.13 5.36
N LEU A 80 5.15 -4.33 4.36
CA LEU A 80 3.96 -5.17 4.46
C LEU A 80 4.36 -6.62 4.82
N THR A 81 5.36 -7.15 4.12
CA THR A 81 5.86 -8.52 4.35
C THR A 81 6.48 -8.68 5.73
N LEU A 82 7.31 -7.74 6.17
CA LEU A 82 7.94 -7.82 7.50
C LEU A 82 6.90 -7.64 8.61
N SER A 83 6.03 -6.65 8.49
CA SER A 83 5.00 -6.35 9.50
C SER A 83 4.00 -7.49 9.63
N SER A 84 3.54 -8.07 8.51
CA SER A 84 2.60 -9.20 8.53
C SER A 84 3.22 -10.44 9.17
N LYS A 85 4.50 -10.73 8.90
CA LYS A 85 5.24 -11.83 9.55
C LYS A 85 5.33 -11.65 11.06
N ILE A 86 5.67 -10.44 11.51
CA ILE A 86 5.79 -10.12 12.94
C ILE A 86 4.43 -10.24 13.63
N ALA A 87 3.39 -9.64 13.06
CA ALA A 87 2.03 -9.70 13.60
C ALA A 87 1.51 -11.14 13.65
N LEU A 88 1.75 -11.94 12.60
CA LEU A 88 1.34 -13.33 12.54
C LEU A 88 2.03 -14.16 13.64
N GLN A 89 3.34 -13.97 13.81
CA GLN A 89 4.08 -14.68 14.85
C GLN A 89 3.58 -14.30 16.25
N ALA A 90 3.35 -13.01 16.51
CA ALA A 90 2.82 -12.55 17.79
C ALA A 90 1.45 -13.19 18.11
N GLN A 91 0.53 -13.21 17.13
CA GLN A 91 -0.79 -13.79 17.30
C GLN A 91 -0.75 -15.31 17.47
N LEU A 92 0.11 -16.03 16.73
CA LEU A 92 0.24 -17.48 16.90
C LEU A 92 0.79 -17.86 18.28
N VAL A 93 1.70 -17.07 18.85
CA VAL A 93 2.17 -17.25 20.23
C VAL A 93 1.06 -16.97 21.23
N GLU A 94 0.30 -15.89 21.03
CA GLU A 94 -0.81 -15.49 21.91
C GLU A 94 -1.91 -16.57 21.98
N TYR A 95 -2.31 -17.13 20.84
CA TYR A 95 -3.30 -18.20 20.76
C TYR A 95 -2.74 -19.61 21.02
N GLN A 96 -1.45 -19.73 21.38
CA GLN A 96 -0.75 -20.99 21.65
C GLN A 96 -0.92 -22.05 20.54
N ILE A 97 -1.06 -21.62 19.29
CA ILE A 97 -1.32 -22.55 18.18
C ILE A 97 0.00 -23.22 17.77
N LYS A 98 0.14 -24.51 18.11
CA LYS A 98 1.26 -25.33 17.61
C LYS A 98 1.02 -25.71 16.16
N THR A 99 1.60 -24.95 15.24
CA THR A 99 1.45 -25.19 13.81
C THR A 99 2.27 -26.41 13.39
N HIS A 100 1.63 -27.46 12.85
CA HIS A 100 2.33 -28.52 12.11
C HIS A 100 2.66 -28.07 10.67
N ILE A 101 2.13 -26.92 10.29
CA ILE A 101 2.26 -26.30 8.98
C ILE A 101 3.61 -25.59 8.90
N PRO A 102 4.32 -25.72 7.77
CA PRO A 102 5.55 -24.97 7.55
C PRO A 102 5.28 -23.46 7.57
N MET A 103 5.97 -22.76 8.47
CA MET A 103 5.73 -21.34 8.74
C MET A 103 5.93 -20.44 7.51
N HIS A 104 6.78 -20.86 6.56
CA HIS A 104 7.02 -20.12 5.34
C HIS A 104 5.77 -19.99 4.44
N GLU A 105 4.88 -20.99 4.44
CA GLU A 105 3.62 -20.92 3.68
C GLU A 105 2.65 -19.93 4.32
N LEU A 106 2.51 -19.99 5.66
CA LEU A 106 1.69 -19.05 6.41
C LEU A 106 2.14 -17.60 6.22
N TYR A 107 3.45 -17.36 6.13
CA TYR A 107 4.00 -16.04 5.82
C TYR A 107 3.68 -15.54 4.41
N LYS A 108 3.67 -16.42 3.40
CA LYS A 108 3.28 -16.04 2.03
C LYS A 108 1.80 -15.63 1.98
N ILE A 109 0.93 -16.35 2.69
CA ILE A 109 -0.49 -16.01 2.75
C ILE A 109 -0.71 -14.71 3.53
N ALA A 110 -0.07 -14.54 4.70
CA ALA A 110 -0.21 -13.33 5.52
C ALA A 110 0.35 -12.06 4.88
N SER A 111 1.32 -12.18 3.99
CA SER A 111 1.85 -11.05 3.20
C SER A 111 1.03 -10.75 1.94
N GLY A 112 0.04 -11.59 1.61
CA GLY A 112 -0.75 -11.48 0.38
C GLY A 112 -0.04 -12.00 -0.87
N ALA A 113 1.09 -12.70 -0.73
CA ALA A 113 1.78 -13.36 -1.84
C ALA A 113 1.05 -14.61 -2.34
N LEU A 114 0.21 -15.22 -1.48
CA LEU A 114 -0.72 -16.30 -1.82
C LEU A 114 -2.14 -15.91 -1.41
N PRO A 115 -3.17 -16.36 -2.15
CA PRO A 115 -4.55 -16.06 -1.80
C PRO A 115 -4.97 -16.78 -0.52
N LEU A 116 -5.86 -16.17 0.26
CA LEU A 116 -6.40 -16.76 1.50
C LEU A 116 -7.09 -18.12 1.27
N SER A 117 -7.60 -18.38 0.07
CA SER A 117 -8.20 -19.67 -0.28
C SER A 117 -7.21 -20.84 -0.19
N TRP A 118 -5.90 -20.61 -0.36
CA TRP A 118 -4.89 -21.67 -0.19
C TRP A 118 -4.81 -22.21 1.23
N LEU A 119 -5.36 -21.49 2.21
CA LEU A 119 -5.37 -21.94 3.59
C LEU A 119 -6.18 -23.23 3.78
N SER A 120 -7.23 -23.45 2.97
CA SER A 120 -8.07 -24.67 3.06
C SER A 120 -7.32 -25.93 2.67
N ASP A 121 -6.25 -25.81 1.88
CA ASP A 121 -5.46 -26.93 1.38
C ASP A 121 -4.39 -27.38 2.40
N ILE A 122 -4.08 -26.51 3.38
CA ILE A 122 -2.95 -26.68 4.30
C ILE A 122 -3.41 -26.81 5.76
N VAL A 123 -4.55 -26.19 6.12
CA VAL A 123 -5.11 -26.21 7.47
C VAL A 123 -6.31 -27.15 7.55
N PRO A 124 -6.38 -28.06 8.54
CA PRO A 124 -7.57 -28.86 8.80
C PRO A 124 -8.82 -27.99 8.99
N ILE A 125 -9.96 -28.43 8.45
CA ILE A 125 -11.24 -27.68 8.49
C ILE A 125 -11.60 -27.24 9.91
N SER A 126 -11.29 -28.05 10.93
CA SER A 126 -11.53 -27.76 12.35
C SER A 126 -10.85 -26.49 12.88
N HIS A 127 -9.77 -26.04 12.26
CA HIS A 127 -9.01 -24.85 12.67
C HIS A 127 -9.00 -23.73 11.61
N SER A 128 -9.63 -23.95 10.45
CA SER A 128 -9.58 -23.04 9.31
C SER A 128 -10.01 -21.61 9.66
N ASN A 129 -11.14 -21.44 10.35
CA ASN A 129 -11.64 -20.11 10.74
C ASN A 129 -10.68 -19.34 11.65
N GLN A 130 -10.02 -20.04 12.58
CA GLN A 130 -9.10 -19.39 13.52
C GLN A 130 -7.82 -18.92 12.80
N TYR A 131 -7.26 -19.76 11.92
CA TYR A 131 -6.12 -19.36 11.09
C TYR A 131 -6.49 -18.22 10.12
N TYR A 132 -7.69 -18.26 9.54
CA TYR A 132 -8.17 -17.22 8.65
C TYR A 132 -8.22 -15.86 9.36
N GLN A 133 -8.81 -15.79 10.55
CA GLN A 133 -8.88 -14.56 11.34
C GLN A 133 -7.50 -14.04 11.72
N ILE A 134 -6.60 -14.91 12.17
CA ILE A 134 -5.23 -14.54 12.55
C ILE A 134 -4.47 -13.98 11.34
N ILE A 135 -4.49 -14.68 10.21
CA ILE A 135 -3.80 -14.25 8.99
C ILE A 135 -4.37 -12.92 8.49
N PHE A 136 -5.68 -12.79 8.47
CA PHE A 136 -6.36 -11.58 8.03
C PHE A 136 -6.05 -10.38 8.95
N ASN A 137 -6.10 -10.56 10.27
CA ASN A 137 -5.77 -9.51 11.23
C ASN A 137 -4.29 -9.09 11.14
N SER A 138 -3.40 -10.05 10.91
CA SER A 138 -1.97 -9.79 10.70
C SER A 138 -1.73 -8.97 9.44
N PHE A 139 -2.43 -9.29 8.35
CA PHE A 139 -2.40 -8.50 7.12
C PHE A 139 -2.95 -7.08 7.32
N LEU A 140 -4.10 -6.93 7.99
CA LEU A 140 -4.68 -5.62 8.26
C LEU A 140 -3.77 -4.74 9.14
N SER A 141 -3.14 -5.32 10.16
CA SER A 141 -2.17 -4.61 11.00
C SER A 141 -0.96 -4.13 10.17
N ALA A 142 -0.44 -4.98 9.29
CA ALA A 142 0.65 -4.61 8.38
C ALA A 142 0.23 -3.50 7.41
N LEU A 143 -0.97 -3.59 6.85
CA LEU A 143 -1.54 -2.58 5.95
C LEU A 143 -1.74 -1.24 6.67
N PHE A 144 -2.15 -1.25 7.94
CA PHE A 144 -2.24 -0.05 8.76
C PHE A 144 -0.87 0.63 8.92
N ASN A 145 0.18 -0.14 9.22
CA ASN A 145 1.55 0.40 9.34
C ASN A 145 2.05 1.03 8.04
N VAL A 146 1.80 0.40 6.89
CA VAL A 146 2.12 0.96 5.57
C VAL A 146 1.41 2.30 5.37
N ASN A 147 0.10 2.37 5.65
CA ASN A 147 -0.67 3.61 5.51
C ASN A 147 -0.20 4.71 6.47
N LEU A 148 0.18 4.35 7.70
CA LEU A 148 0.72 5.30 8.67
C LEU A 148 2.05 5.91 8.18
N ILE A 149 2.96 5.08 7.67
CA ILE A 149 4.24 5.54 7.11
C ILE A 149 3.98 6.45 5.90
N TYR A 150 3.06 6.06 5.02
CA TYR A 150 2.67 6.89 3.88
C TYR A 150 2.11 8.24 4.32
N PHE A 151 1.23 8.26 5.32
CA PHE A 151 0.69 9.50 5.88
C PHE A 151 1.79 10.40 6.44
N ILE A 152 2.74 9.85 7.20
CA ILE A 152 3.90 10.60 7.72
C ILE A 152 4.71 11.20 6.57
N LEU A 153 4.99 10.43 5.52
CA LEU A 153 5.74 10.92 4.34
C LEU A 153 5.00 12.06 3.63
N VAL A 154 3.67 11.98 3.50
CA VAL A 154 2.85 13.06 2.92
C VAL A 154 2.93 14.32 3.77
N VAL A 155 2.81 14.19 5.10
CA VAL A 155 2.92 15.33 6.03
C VAL A 155 4.30 15.99 5.93
N VAL A 156 5.38 15.19 6.00
CA VAL A 156 6.76 15.68 5.89
C VAL A 156 7.00 16.40 4.56
N THR A 157 6.56 15.79 3.46
CA THR A 157 6.69 16.38 2.12
C THR A 157 5.90 17.69 2.00
N SER A 158 4.69 17.75 2.55
CA SER A 158 3.86 18.95 2.54
C SER A 158 4.50 20.08 3.34
N VAL A 159 5.01 19.80 4.54
CA VAL A 159 5.74 20.78 5.36
C VAL A 159 6.98 21.30 4.62
N PHE A 160 7.73 20.41 3.98
CA PHE A 160 8.92 20.79 3.21
C PHE A 160 8.58 21.68 2.01
N VAL A 161 7.52 21.37 1.27
CA VAL A 161 7.04 22.20 0.14
C VAL A 161 6.59 23.58 0.64
N ILE A 162 5.83 23.65 1.73
CA ILE A 162 5.41 24.93 2.33
C ILE A 162 6.62 25.75 2.76
N TRP A 163 7.62 25.12 3.38
CA TRP A 163 8.85 25.78 3.79
C TRP A 163 9.66 26.33 2.60
N LEU A 164 9.82 25.55 1.53
CA LEU A 164 10.48 25.99 0.30
C LEU A 164 9.76 27.19 -0.33
N HIS A 165 8.43 27.14 -0.42
CA HIS A 165 7.63 28.24 -0.96
C HIS A 165 7.78 29.52 -0.14
N TYR A 166 7.82 29.41 1.19
CA TYR A 166 8.04 30.56 2.06
C TYR A 166 9.45 31.16 1.90
N ARG A 167 10.47 30.32 1.65
CA ARG A 167 11.85 30.77 1.44
C ARG A 167 12.04 31.51 0.12
N GLN A 168 11.35 31.12 -0.95
CA GLN A 168 11.45 31.79 -2.26
C GLN A 168 10.81 33.18 -2.31
N ARG A 169 9.95 33.51 -1.34
CA ARG A 169 9.30 34.83 -1.23
C ARG A 169 10.08 35.86 -0.40
N LYS A 170 11.22 35.46 0.17
CA LYS A 170 12.14 36.34 0.90
C LYS A 170 13.37 36.61 0.03
#